data_AF-Q8VIH8-F1
#
_entry.id   AF-Q8VIH8-F1
#
_cell.length_a   1.000
_cell.length_b   1.000
_cell.length_c   1.000
_cell.angle_alpha   90.00
_cell.angle_beta   90.00
_cell.angle_gamma   90.00
#
_symmetry.space_group_name_H-M   'P 1'
#
loop_
_entity.id
_entity.type
_entity.pdbx_description
1 polymer ?
#
loop_
_entity_poly.entity_id
_entity_poly.type
_entity_poly.pdbx_seq_one_letter_code
_entity_poly.pdbx_strand_id
1 'polypeptide(L)'
;MSWKVPMLVGLVVLGTHIWTINKEFLDVTKDLDYFVASVEFAVAQFNDNNSEENTYRLLEVGRAQKKTWTMIFLMDLEMGRTICKKHDENIHNCPLLQGSGEKKVHCVFQVDARPWFSHFTVLTSTCVPT
;
A
#
# COMPACT_ATOMS: atom_id res chain seq x y z
N MET A 1 -15.98 -25.73 49.71
CA MET A 1 -15.97 -25.29 48.29
C MET A 1 -15.60 -23.82 48.23
N SER A 2 -14.36 -23.49 47.83
CA SER A 2 -13.92 -22.10 47.61
C SER A 2 -13.71 -21.91 46.11
N TRP A 3 -14.67 -21.26 45.44
CA TRP A 3 -14.64 -21.01 44.00
C TRP A 3 -13.77 -19.77 43.74
N LYS A 4 -12.46 -19.96 43.61
CA LYS A 4 -11.52 -18.89 43.22
C LYS A 4 -11.39 -18.85 41.69
N VAL A 5 -12.44 -18.43 40.99
CA VAL A 5 -12.33 -18.12 39.56
C VAL A 5 -13.08 -16.83 39.24
N PRO A 6 -12.52 -15.65 39.57
CA PRO A 6 -12.82 -14.47 38.76
C PRO A 6 -11.58 -13.73 38.23
N MET A 7 -10.36 -14.03 38.70
CA MET A 7 -9.19 -13.20 38.35
C MET A 7 -8.67 -13.42 36.93
N LEU A 8 -8.89 -14.60 36.34
CA LEU A 8 -8.41 -14.92 34.98
C LEU A 8 -9.25 -14.27 33.87
N VAL A 9 -10.55 -14.03 34.09
CA VAL A 9 -11.43 -13.46 33.05
C VAL A 9 -11.05 -12.01 32.73
N GLY A 10 -10.68 -11.21 33.74
CA GLY A 10 -10.29 -9.82 33.54
C GLY A 10 -8.99 -9.64 32.73
N LEU A 11 -7.99 -10.51 32.93
CA LEU A 11 -6.73 -10.47 32.18
C LEU A 11 -6.90 -10.84 30.70
N VAL A 12 -7.79 -11.81 30.39
CA VAL A 12 -8.07 -12.20 29.00
C VAL A 12 -8.72 -11.04 28.23
N VAL A 13 -9.69 -10.33 28.83
CA VAL A 13 -10.38 -9.21 28.19
C VAL A 13 -9.41 -8.04 27.92
N LEU A 14 -8.54 -7.69 28.86
CA LEU A 14 -7.53 -6.64 28.65
C LEU A 14 -6.54 -7.02 27.54
N GLY A 15 -6.09 -8.27 27.51
CA GLY A 15 -5.17 -8.78 26.49
C GLY A 15 -5.76 -8.73 25.08
N THR A 16 -7.04 -9.05 24.91
CA THR A 16 -7.70 -9.02 23.59
C THR A 16 -7.84 -7.59 23.06
N HIS A 17 -8.22 -6.63 23.91
CA HIS A 17 -8.36 -5.22 23.50
C HIS A 17 -7.02 -4.62 23.04
N ILE A 18 -5.94 -4.86 23.77
CA ILE A 18 -4.60 -4.37 23.38
C ILE A 18 -4.15 -4.98 22.04
N TRP A 19 -4.45 -6.27 21.81
CA TRP A 19 -4.11 -6.93 20.55
C TRP A 19 -4.87 -6.32 19.36
N THR A 20 -6.16 -6.06 19.50
CA THR A 20 -6.97 -5.48 18.42
C THR A 20 -6.48 -4.09 17.99
N ILE A 21 -6.08 -3.23 18.93
CA ILE A 21 -5.62 -1.86 18.65
C ILE A 21 -4.35 -1.85 17.78
N ASN A 22 -3.42 -2.79 18.00
CA ASN A 22 -2.16 -2.88 17.25
C ASN A 22 -2.33 -3.32 15.79
N LYS A 23 -3.52 -3.80 15.42
CA LYS A 23 -3.82 -4.25 14.05
C LYS A 23 -4.66 -3.27 13.26
N GLU A 24 -5.11 -2.19 13.87
CA GLU A 24 -6.01 -1.25 13.21
C GLU A 24 -5.25 -0.41 12.17
N PHE A 25 -5.83 -0.33 10.98
CA PHE A 25 -5.45 0.61 9.94
C PHE A 25 -6.41 1.78 10.03
N LEU A 26 -5.85 2.98 10.20
CA LEU A 26 -6.63 4.21 10.29
C LEU A 26 -6.47 5.01 8.99
N ASP A 27 -7.56 5.61 8.53
CA ASP A 27 -7.53 6.48 7.36
C ASP A 27 -6.57 7.65 7.59
N VAL A 28 -5.78 7.96 6.57
CA VAL A 28 -4.89 9.11 6.52
C VAL A 28 -5.23 9.98 5.32
N THR A 29 -4.80 11.24 5.37
CA THR A 29 -4.98 12.14 4.24
C THR A 29 -4.06 11.70 3.08
N LYS A 30 -4.56 11.82 1.85
CA LYS A 30 -3.85 11.39 0.64
C LYS A 30 -2.66 12.30 0.28
N ASP A 31 -2.56 13.46 0.91
CA ASP A 31 -1.46 14.43 0.79
C ASP A 31 -0.38 14.27 1.87
N LEU A 32 -0.53 13.31 2.80
CA LEU A 32 0.50 13.04 3.79
C LEU A 32 1.82 12.64 3.11
N ASP A 33 2.90 13.40 3.33
CA ASP A 33 4.17 13.26 2.61
C ASP A 33 4.68 11.81 2.50
N TYR A 34 4.71 11.07 3.62
CA TYR A 34 5.19 9.68 3.62
C TYR A 34 4.23 8.71 2.94
N PHE A 35 2.93 9.03 2.89
CA PHE A 35 1.97 8.26 2.10
C PHE A 35 2.23 8.49 0.61
N VAL A 36 2.39 9.74 0.17
CA VAL A 36 2.69 10.08 -1.23
C VAL A 36 3.99 9.39 -1.68
N ALA A 37 5.06 9.49 -0.89
CA ALA A 37 6.32 8.81 -1.19
C ALA A 37 6.17 7.28 -1.25
N SER A 38 5.30 6.70 -0.41
CA SER A 38 5.00 5.27 -0.44
C SER A 38 4.26 4.85 -1.70
N VAL A 39 3.34 5.70 -2.20
CA VAL A 39 2.64 5.49 -3.47
C VAL A 39 3.63 5.53 -4.63
N GLU A 40 4.49 6.55 -4.70
CA GLU A 40 5.52 6.67 -5.74
C GLU A 40 6.46 5.46 -5.73
N PHE A 41 6.91 5.04 -4.54
CA PHE A 41 7.73 3.85 -4.38
C PHE A 41 7.02 2.56 -4.83
N ALA A 42 5.75 2.39 -4.47
CA ALA A 42 4.96 1.22 -4.86
C ALA A 42 4.79 1.12 -6.39
N VAL A 43 4.51 2.25 -7.06
CA VAL A 43 4.37 2.33 -8.52
C VAL A 43 5.71 2.02 -9.21
N ALA A 44 6.81 2.58 -8.71
CA ALA A 44 8.15 2.28 -9.23
C ALA A 44 8.49 0.80 -9.08
N GLN A 45 8.30 0.24 -7.87
CA GLN A 45 8.56 -1.17 -7.59
C GLN A 45 7.70 -2.10 -8.45
N PHE A 46 6.44 -1.74 -8.69
CA PHE A 46 5.56 -2.47 -9.60
C PHE A 46 6.14 -2.48 -11.02
N ASN A 47 6.54 -1.34 -11.55
CA ASN A 47 7.11 -1.22 -12.89
C ASN A 47 8.41 -1.99 -13.04
N ASP A 48 9.28 -1.97 -12.04
CA ASP A 48 10.53 -2.73 -12.05
C ASP A 48 10.26 -4.24 -12.11
N ASN A 49 9.33 -4.72 -11.29
CA ASN A 49 9.01 -6.15 -11.16
C ASN A 49 8.10 -6.69 -12.28
N ASN A 50 7.31 -5.84 -12.93
CA ASN A 50 6.39 -6.25 -13.99
C ASN A 50 7.18 -6.76 -15.21
N SER A 51 6.85 -7.91 -15.77
CA SER A 51 7.56 -8.46 -16.93
C SER A 51 7.25 -7.75 -18.25
N GLU A 52 6.19 -6.94 -18.29
CA GLU A 52 5.81 -6.18 -19.47
C GLU A 52 6.83 -5.08 -19.81
N GLU A 53 7.02 -4.82 -21.11
CA GLU A 53 7.93 -3.78 -21.59
C GLU A 53 7.41 -2.37 -21.27
N ASN A 54 6.08 -2.18 -21.30
CA ASN A 54 5.44 -0.90 -21.01
C ASN A 54 5.36 -0.64 -19.50
N THR A 55 5.55 0.61 -19.13
CA THR A 55 5.36 1.07 -17.75
C THR A 55 3.90 1.40 -17.46
N TYR A 56 3.52 1.36 -16.20
CA TYR A 56 2.21 1.76 -15.69
C TYR A 56 2.37 3.05 -14.87
N ARG A 57 1.34 3.89 -14.91
CA ARG A 57 1.25 5.09 -14.07
C ARG A 57 0.02 5.05 -13.18
N LEU A 58 0.10 5.76 -12.06
CA LEU A 58 -1.02 5.98 -11.17
C LEU A 58 -2.16 6.75 -11.89
N LEU A 59 -3.38 6.28 -11.69
CA LEU A 59 -4.62 6.92 -12.13
C LEU A 59 -5.38 7.49 -10.94
N GLU A 60 -5.55 6.66 -9.91
CA GLU A 60 -6.34 7.00 -8.74
C GLU A 60 -5.80 6.29 -7.50
N VAL A 61 -5.87 6.99 -6.37
CA VAL A 61 -5.69 6.39 -5.05
C VAL A 61 -7.08 6.18 -4.47
N GLY A 62 -7.47 4.92 -4.25
CA GLY A 62 -8.69 4.56 -3.56
C GLY A 62 -8.51 4.72 -2.06
N ARG A 63 -7.96 3.67 -1.42
CA ARG A 63 -7.72 3.58 0.02
C ARG A 63 -6.39 4.20 0.39
N ALA A 64 -6.35 4.92 1.52
CA ALA A 64 -5.16 5.54 2.07
C ALA A 64 -5.17 5.39 3.59
N GLN A 65 -4.49 4.36 4.10
CA GLN A 65 -4.51 4.01 5.52
C GLN A 65 -3.12 3.81 6.07
N LYS A 66 -2.93 4.08 7.36
CA LYS A 66 -1.70 3.76 8.10
C LYS A 66 -2.01 2.85 9.27
N LYS A 67 -1.18 1.84 9.47
CA LYS A 67 -1.28 0.96 10.63
C LYS A 67 -0.81 1.68 11.89
N THR A 68 -1.64 1.63 12.94
CA THR A 68 -1.41 2.28 14.23
C THR A 68 -0.02 1.97 14.78
N TRP A 69 0.68 3.00 15.31
CA TRP A 69 2.04 2.92 15.87
C TRP A 69 3.14 2.45 14.92
N THR A 70 2.89 2.42 13.61
CA THR A 70 3.90 2.08 12.60
C THR A 70 3.99 3.16 11.52
N MET A 71 4.89 2.96 10.55
CA MET A 71 4.89 3.68 9.27
C MET A 71 4.57 2.74 8.10
N ILE A 72 3.71 1.75 8.37
CA ILE A 72 3.18 0.84 7.36
C ILE A 72 1.90 1.43 6.80
N PHE A 73 1.90 1.71 5.50
CA PHE A 73 0.74 2.19 4.76
C PHE A 73 0.05 1.05 4.02
N LEU A 74 -1.28 1.04 4.04
CA LEU A 74 -2.13 0.21 3.19
C LEU A 74 -2.81 1.13 2.17
N MET A 75 -2.66 0.80 0.89
CA MET A 75 -3.17 1.63 -0.20
C MET A 75 -3.75 0.79 -1.33
N ASP A 76 -4.86 1.26 -1.87
CA ASP A 76 -5.46 0.71 -3.10
C ASP A 76 -5.18 1.71 -4.23
N LEU A 77 -4.52 1.25 -5.28
CA LEU A 77 -4.08 2.07 -6.41
C LEU A 77 -4.67 1.53 -7.71
N GLU A 78 -5.34 2.39 -8.46
CA GLU A 78 -5.63 2.14 -9.87
C GLU A 78 -4.45 2.62 -10.71
N MET A 79 -3.94 1.74 -11.56
CA MET A 79 -2.85 2.05 -12.47
C MET A 79 -3.21 1.70 -13.91
N GLY A 80 -2.73 2.51 -14.85
CA GLY A 80 -2.97 2.34 -16.27
C GLY A 80 -1.68 2.15 -17.04
N ARG A 81 -1.69 1.25 -18.01
CA ARG A 81 -0.56 1.04 -18.91
C ARG A 81 -0.31 2.31 -19.73
N THR A 82 0.96 2.66 -19.88
CA THR A 82 1.41 3.81 -20.66
C THR A 82 2.05 3.37 -21.98
N ILE A 83 2.31 4.32 -22.87
CA ILE A 83 3.04 4.05 -24.11
C ILE A 83 4.55 3.89 -23.87
N CYS A 84 5.07 4.36 -22.74
CA CYS A 84 6.51 4.37 -22.48
C CYS A 84 6.99 3.00 -22.08
N LYS A 85 8.20 2.70 -22.54
CA LYS A 85 8.93 1.49 -22.21
C LYS A 85 9.77 1.72 -20.96
N LYS A 86 10.19 0.63 -20.34
CA LYS A 86 11.21 0.70 -19.29
C LYS A 86 12.44 1.42 -19.83
N HIS A 87 13.00 2.32 -19.03
CA HIS A 87 14.20 3.12 -19.33
C HIS A 87 14.02 4.27 -20.35
N ASP A 88 12.80 4.60 -20.76
CA ASP A 88 12.57 5.86 -21.48
C ASP A 88 12.92 7.06 -20.57
N GLU A 89 13.51 8.13 -21.13
CA GLU A 89 14.00 9.27 -20.35
C GLU A 89 12.89 10.08 -19.65
N ASN A 90 11.63 9.97 -20.12
CA ASN A 90 10.50 10.79 -19.65
C ASN A 90 9.33 9.95 -19.12
N ILE A 91 9.59 9.15 -18.09
CA ILE A 91 8.56 8.30 -17.46
C ILE A 91 7.48 9.15 -16.75
N HIS A 92 7.85 10.31 -16.19
CA HIS A 92 6.94 11.14 -15.38
C HIS A 92 5.75 11.72 -16.16
N ASN A 93 5.94 12.07 -17.44
CA ASN A 93 4.89 12.66 -18.27
C ASN A 93 4.32 11.67 -19.29
N CYS A 94 4.46 10.36 -19.04
CA CYS A 94 4.09 9.37 -20.02
C CYS A 94 2.56 9.25 -20.19
N PRO A 95 2.03 9.40 -21.41
CA PRO A 95 0.59 9.27 -21.63
C PRO A 95 0.12 7.82 -21.56
N LEU A 96 -1.17 7.63 -21.24
CA LEU A 96 -1.79 6.32 -21.24
C LEU A 96 -1.87 5.74 -22.64
N LEU A 97 -1.67 4.42 -22.72
CA LEU A 97 -1.88 3.67 -23.93
C LEU A 97 -3.38 3.51 -24.16
N GLN A 98 -3.85 3.94 -25.33
CA GLN A 98 -5.26 3.90 -25.73
C GLN A 98 -5.49 2.85 -26.82
N GLY A 99 -6.65 2.21 -26.81
CA GLY A 99 -7.06 1.24 -27.84
C GLY A 99 -6.80 -0.21 -27.44
N SER A 100 -6.43 -1.07 -28.40
CA SER A 100 -6.38 -2.54 -28.20
C SER A 100 -5.39 -3.01 -27.14
N GLY A 101 -4.40 -2.19 -26.77
CA GLY A 101 -3.42 -2.50 -25.73
C GLY A 101 -3.71 -1.86 -24.38
N GLU A 102 -4.83 -1.13 -24.23
CA GLU A 102 -5.20 -0.48 -22.96
C GLU A 102 -5.35 -1.56 -21.89
N LYS A 103 -4.68 -1.35 -20.76
CA LYS A 103 -4.81 -2.20 -19.59
C LYS A 103 -4.85 -1.33 -18.35
N LYS A 104 -5.74 -1.69 -17.43
CA LYS A 104 -5.79 -1.15 -16.08
C LYS A 104 -5.62 -2.27 -15.08
N VAL A 105 -5.07 -1.91 -13.93
CA VAL A 105 -4.91 -2.83 -12.82
C VAL A 105 -5.30 -2.12 -11.53
N HIS A 106 -6.05 -2.83 -10.70
CA HIS A 106 -6.27 -2.48 -9.31
C HIS A 106 -5.23 -3.20 -8.47
N CYS A 107 -4.45 -2.46 -7.70
CA CYS A 107 -3.42 -3.03 -6.84
C CYS A 107 -3.58 -2.60 -5.39
N VAL A 108 -3.50 -3.58 -4.49
CA VAL A 108 -3.42 -3.36 -3.04
C VAL A 108 -1.98 -3.53 -2.60
N PHE A 109 -1.40 -2.48 -2.03
CA PHE A 109 -0.04 -2.47 -1.50
C PHE A 109 -0.02 -2.27 0.02
N GLN A 110 0.91 -2.95 0.67
CA GLN A 110 1.40 -2.57 1.99
C GLN A 110 2.86 -2.15 1.90
N VAL A 111 3.17 -0.92 2.30
CA VAL A 111 4.51 -0.34 2.22
C VAL A 111 4.96 0.07 3.62
N ASP A 112 6.08 -0.46 4.08
CA ASP A 112 6.78 0.05 5.26
C ASP A 112 7.70 1.20 4.85
N ALA A 113 7.37 2.41 5.28
CA ALA A 113 8.07 3.65 4.94
C ALA A 113 8.83 4.16 6.15
N ARG A 114 10.08 3.72 6.35
CA ARG A 114 10.89 4.06 7.51
C ARG A 114 11.52 5.45 7.35
N PRO A 115 10.97 6.50 8.01
CA PRO A 115 11.36 7.89 7.77
C PRO A 115 12.82 8.17 8.11
N TRP A 116 13.28 7.63 9.25
CA TRP A 116 14.61 7.86 9.79
C TRP A 116 15.74 7.34 8.90
N PHE A 117 15.43 6.44 7.96
CA PHE A 117 16.39 5.83 7.06
C PHE A 117 16.10 6.11 5.58
N SER A 118 15.06 6.90 5.27
CA SER A 118 14.56 7.10 3.90
C SER A 118 14.40 5.78 3.13
N HIS A 119 13.99 4.73 3.85
CA HIS A 119 13.94 3.37 3.32
C HIS A 119 12.50 2.90 3.25
N PHE A 120 12.12 2.42 2.06
CA PHE A 120 10.80 1.92 1.76
C PHE A 120 10.89 0.44 1.40
N THR A 121 9.90 -0.34 1.82
CA THR A 121 9.82 -1.75 1.47
C THR A 121 8.36 -2.14 1.21
N VAL A 122 8.09 -2.72 0.05
CA VAL A 122 6.78 -3.34 -0.21
C VAL A 122 6.72 -4.65 0.58
N LEU A 123 5.85 -4.70 1.58
CA LEU A 123 5.61 -5.89 2.40
C LEU A 123 4.72 -6.90 1.66
N THR A 124 3.67 -6.39 1.02
CA THR A 124 2.75 -7.19 0.21
C THR A 124 2.26 -6.37 -0.97
N SER A 125 2.11 -7.00 -2.12
CA SER A 125 1.47 -6.42 -3.30
C SER A 125 0.54 -7.46 -3.92
N THR A 126 -0.69 -7.08 -4.22
CA THR A 126 -1.64 -7.93 -4.97
C THR A 126 -2.31 -7.07 -6.01
N CYS A 127 -2.26 -7.50 -7.27
CA CYS A 127 -2.79 -6.77 -8.40
C CYS A 127 -3.74 -7.64 -9.19
N VAL A 128 -4.85 -7.06 -9.65
CA VAL A 128 -5.82 -7.70 -10.53
C VAL A 128 -6.14 -6.78 -11.71
N PRO A 129 -6.37 -7.32 -12.93
CA PRO A 129 -6.83 -6.52 -14.05
C PRO A 129 -8.19 -5.86 -13.78
N THR A 130 -8.37 -4.63 -14.26
CA THR A 130 -9.63 -3.87 -14.25
C THR A 130 -10.13 -3.53 -15.65
#